data_AF-A0A6P0VH09-F1
#
_entry.id   AF-A0A6P0VH09-F1
#
_cell.length_a   1.000
_cell.length_b   1.000
_cell.length_c   1.000
_cell.angle_alpha   90.00
_cell.angle_beta   90.00
_cell.angle_gamma   90.00
#
_symmetry.space_group_name_H-M   'P 1'
#
loop_
_entity.id
_entity.type
_entity.pdbx_description
1 polymer ?
#
loop_
_entity_poly.entity_id
_entity_poly.type
_entity_poly.pdbx_seq_one_letter_code
_entity_poly.pdbx_strand_id
1 'polypeptide(L)'
;MNQQSGKMRVYIGLFTLLSISCIAVIPLGCSQRHSNNQGGNINDIKSNQIQEQPTAELPSPAKVLPPCKETTCIDLDPKDTGCAQDARTLTIKEFQSIEIELRYSIKCQASWARSTAPISSVIYTEDTQGQKYGLYTITRDGYQQHYSSMGPGRKLKACFQVPDQELQCTELIQ
;
A
#
# COMPACT_ATOMS: atom_id res chain seq x y z
N MET A 1 29.90 45.88 -16.12
CA MET A 1 28.48 45.61 -15.85
C MET A 1 28.36 44.96 -14.49
N ASN A 2 27.42 45.46 -13.69
CA ASN A 2 27.36 45.38 -12.24
C ASN A 2 26.97 44.02 -11.67
N GLN A 3 27.54 43.75 -10.49
CA GLN A 3 26.97 43.16 -9.27
C GLN A 3 25.51 42.66 -9.33
N GLN A 4 25.22 41.53 -8.69
CA GLN A 4 24.79 41.52 -7.28
C GLN A 4 24.66 40.09 -6.71
N SER A 5 25.42 39.85 -5.64
CA SER A 5 25.32 38.70 -4.73
C SER A 5 24.31 39.05 -3.63
N GLY A 6 23.13 38.45 -3.65
CA GLY A 6 22.12 38.59 -2.60
C GLY A 6 22.30 37.55 -1.50
N LYS A 7 22.91 37.92 -0.38
CA LYS A 7 22.90 37.16 0.88
C LYS A 7 21.54 37.38 1.54
N MET A 8 20.67 36.37 1.53
CA MET A 8 19.39 36.41 2.24
C MET A 8 19.59 36.02 3.70
N ARG A 9 19.32 36.96 4.61
CA ARG A 9 19.33 36.78 6.06
C ARG A 9 18.03 36.10 6.48
N VAL A 10 18.12 34.93 7.12
CA VAL A 10 16.97 34.23 7.70
C VAL A 10 16.70 34.81 9.09
N TYR A 11 15.48 35.32 9.29
CA TYR A 11 14.95 35.82 10.56
C TYR A 11 14.59 34.64 11.49
N ILE A 12 15.17 34.63 12.68
CA ILE A 12 14.80 33.70 13.76
C ILE A 12 13.54 34.26 14.43
N GLY A 13 12.38 33.73 14.04
CA GLY A 13 11.10 33.97 14.70
C GLY A 13 10.95 33.02 15.90
N LEU A 14 11.10 33.57 17.10
CA LEU A 14 10.82 32.90 18.37
C LEU A 14 9.28 32.74 18.50
N PHE A 15 8.76 31.52 18.34
CA PHE A 15 7.32 31.24 18.48
C PHE A 15 7.06 30.20 19.59
N THR A 16 6.14 30.60 20.48
CA THR A 16 5.19 29.78 21.27
C THR A 16 5.72 28.94 22.44
N LEU A 17 5.56 29.49 23.65
CA LEU A 17 5.29 28.73 24.86
C LEU A 17 3.83 28.24 24.80
N LEU A 18 3.64 26.96 24.46
CA LEU A 18 2.37 26.28 24.58
C LEU A 18 2.24 25.70 26.00
N SER A 19 1.29 26.26 26.72
CA SER A 19 0.48 25.59 27.72
C SER A 19 -0.10 24.28 27.15
N ILE A 20 -0.41 23.31 28.04
CA ILE A 20 -1.71 22.61 28.12
C ILE A 20 -1.54 21.29 28.90
N SER A 21 -2.12 21.34 30.11
CA SER A 21 -2.96 20.37 30.82
C SER A 21 -2.49 18.93 31.11
N CYS A 22 -2.44 18.66 32.41
CA CYS A 22 -2.97 17.50 33.14
C CYS A 22 -3.20 16.20 32.35
N ILE A 23 -2.28 15.25 32.51
CA ILE A 23 -2.51 13.84 32.20
C ILE A 23 -3.29 13.23 33.36
N ALA A 24 -4.58 12.99 33.16
CA ALA A 24 -5.37 12.10 34.01
C ALA A 24 -5.02 10.64 33.64
N VAL A 25 -4.49 9.91 34.62
CA VAL A 25 -4.14 8.49 34.53
C VAL A 25 -5.42 7.68 34.74
N ILE A 26 -5.80 6.84 33.76
CA ILE A 26 -6.88 5.85 33.91
C ILE A 26 -6.25 4.45 34.05
N PRO A 27 -6.61 3.66 35.08
CA PRO A 27 -5.98 2.39 35.38
C PRO A 27 -6.49 1.21 34.54
N LEU A 28 -5.59 0.24 34.40
CA LEU A 28 -5.71 -1.09 33.81
C LEU A 28 -6.90 -1.88 34.35
N GLY A 29 -7.82 -2.27 33.47
CA GLY A 29 -8.80 -3.32 33.70
C GLY A 29 -8.47 -4.54 32.85
N CYS A 30 -7.76 -5.51 33.42
CA CYS A 30 -7.70 -6.87 32.88
C CYS A 30 -9.04 -7.56 33.17
N SER A 31 -9.73 -8.05 32.14
CA SER A 31 -10.94 -8.87 32.31
C SER A 31 -10.73 -10.25 31.69
N GLN A 32 -10.89 -11.27 32.53
CA GLN A 32 -10.62 -12.69 32.36
C GLN A 32 -11.32 -13.34 31.14
N ARG A 33 -10.57 -14.17 30.41
CA ARG A 33 -11.10 -15.29 29.61
C ARG A 33 -11.47 -16.45 30.54
N HIS A 34 -12.74 -16.82 30.59
CA HIS A 34 -13.17 -18.16 31.04
C HIS A 34 -13.43 -19.03 29.81
N SER A 35 -12.64 -20.10 29.67
CA SER A 35 -12.84 -21.16 28.69
C SER A 35 -13.41 -22.37 29.43
N ASN A 36 -14.70 -22.65 29.21
CA ASN A 36 -15.34 -23.89 29.63
C ASN A 36 -15.79 -24.60 28.36
N ASN A 37 -15.12 -25.69 28.00
CA ASN A 37 -15.66 -26.66 27.05
C ASN A 37 -15.60 -28.03 27.71
N GLN A 38 -16.76 -28.46 28.22
CA GLN A 38 -16.95 -29.76 28.87
C GLN A 38 -17.11 -30.83 27.79
N GLY A 39 -16.43 -31.96 28.01
CA GLY A 39 -16.42 -33.12 27.14
C GLY A 39 -17.79 -33.77 27.01
N GLY A 40 -18.18 -34.01 25.76
CA GLY A 40 -19.31 -34.84 25.36
C GLY A 40 -18.92 -36.32 25.37
N ASN A 41 -19.74 -37.09 26.09
CA ASN A 41 -19.70 -38.53 26.26
C ASN A 41 -19.92 -39.27 24.93
N ILE A 42 -19.05 -40.24 24.64
CA ILE A 42 -19.10 -41.12 23.46
C ILE A 42 -19.84 -42.38 23.89
N ASN A 43 -21.13 -42.50 23.56
CA ASN A 43 -21.85 -43.77 23.50
C ASN A 43 -23.16 -43.54 22.74
N ASP A 44 -23.15 -43.73 21.42
CA ASP A 44 -24.32 -44.15 20.63
C ASP A 44 -23.85 -44.51 19.21
N ILE A 45 -23.29 -45.70 19.07
CA ILE A 45 -23.09 -46.33 17.76
C ILE A 45 -24.39 -47.10 17.45
N LYS A 46 -25.20 -46.55 16.56
CA LYS A 46 -26.25 -47.28 15.83
C LYS A 46 -26.14 -46.99 14.34
N SER A 47 -25.79 -48.02 13.58
CA SER A 47 -25.80 -48.08 12.12
C SER A 47 -27.18 -47.78 11.53
N ASN A 48 -27.25 -46.83 10.59
CA ASN A 48 -28.04 -46.80 9.34
C ASN A 48 -28.09 -45.32 8.89
N GLN A 49 -27.58 -44.88 7.74
CA GLN A 49 -28.01 -45.16 6.38
C GLN A 49 -26.92 -44.59 5.44
N ILE A 50 -26.59 -45.28 4.36
CA ILE A 50 -25.89 -44.66 3.23
C ILE A 50 -26.96 -43.87 2.46
N GLN A 51 -27.00 -42.56 2.68
CA GLN A 51 -27.67 -41.63 1.79
C GLN A 51 -26.59 -41.00 0.91
N GLU A 52 -26.70 -41.16 -0.40
CA GLU A 52 -25.99 -40.34 -1.37
C GLU A 52 -26.38 -38.88 -1.14
N GLN A 53 -25.52 -38.18 -0.41
CA GLN A 53 -25.61 -36.75 -0.20
C GLN A 53 -25.39 -36.07 -1.56
N PRO A 54 -26.28 -35.17 -2.01
CA PRO A 54 -25.97 -34.29 -3.12
C PRO A 54 -24.66 -33.57 -2.77
N THR A 55 -23.63 -33.75 -3.59
CA THR A 55 -22.40 -32.95 -3.48
C THR A 55 -22.81 -31.49 -3.58
N ALA A 56 -22.92 -30.82 -2.44
CA ALA A 56 -23.04 -29.38 -2.38
C ALA A 56 -21.75 -28.83 -2.97
N GLU A 57 -21.81 -28.47 -4.25
CA GLU A 57 -20.76 -27.77 -4.95
C GLU A 57 -20.48 -26.51 -4.13
N LEU A 58 -19.28 -26.45 -3.52
CA LEU A 58 -18.83 -25.28 -2.78
C LEU A 58 -19.03 -24.08 -3.71
N PRO A 59 -19.76 -23.02 -3.32
CA PRO A 59 -20.02 -21.92 -4.22
C PRO A 59 -18.67 -21.40 -4.71
N SER A 60 -18.44 -21.54 -6.02
CA SER A 60 -17.28 -20.95 -6.68
C SER A 60 -17.24 -19.49 -6.24
N PRO A 61 -16.11 -19.00 -5.69
CA PRO A 61 -16.06 -17.65 -5.17
C PRO A 61 -16.54 -16.71 -6.26
N ALA A 62 -17.70 -16.08 -6.03
CA ALA A 62 -18.28 -15.15 -6.96
C ALA A 62 -17.17 -14.16 -7.33
N LYS A 63 -16.92 -13.99 -8.64
CA LYS A 63 -15.90 -13.08 -9.13
C LYS A 63 -16.28 -11.67 -8.70
N VAL A 64 -15.82 -11.24 -7.53
CA VAL A 64 -15.97 -9.87 -7.06
C VAL A 64 -15.25 -9.01 -8.09
N LEU A 65 -16.02 -8.29 -8.88
CA LEU A 65 -15.48 -7.29 -9.78
C LEU A 65 -14.74 -6.26 -8.92
N PRO A 66 -13.53 -5.85 -9.30
CA PRO A 66 -12.85 -4.80 -8.57
C PRO A 66 -13.73 -3.54 -8.57
N PRO A 67 -13.66 -2.72 -7.51
CA PRO A 67 -14.48 -1.53 -7.34
C PRO A 67 -14.19 -0.45 -8.38
N CYS A 68 -13.10 -0.57 -9.15
CA CYS A 68 -12.73 0.34 -10.22
C CYS A 68 -12.12 -0.42 -11.41
N LYS A 69 -12.04 0.24 -12.57
CA LYS A 69 -11.39 -0.26 -13.79
C LYS A 69 -10.75 0.86 -14.61
N GLU A 70 -9.55 0.62 -15.13
CA GLU A 70 -8.77 1.52 -15.99
C GLU A 70 -8.64 2.92 -15.36
N THR A 71 -9.11 3.97 -16.05
CA THR A 71 -9.00 5.36 -15.61
C THR A 71 -9.83 5.67 -14.36
N THR A 72 -10.87 4.88 -14.06
CA THR A 72 -11.65 5.05 -12.83
C THR A 72 -10.90 4.58 -11.59
N CYS A 73 -9.76 3.91 -11.75
CA CYS A 73 -8.88 3.53 -10.64
C CYS A 73 -7.85 4.62 -10.29
N ILE A 74 -7.73 5.69 -11.10
CA ILE A 74 -6.69 6.71 -10.87
C ILE A 74 -6.84 7.32 -9.47
N ASP A 75 -5.71 7.51 -8.81
CA ASP A 75 -5.58 8.07 -7.45
C ASP A 75 -6.18 7.22 -6.32
N LEU A 76 -6.73 6.04 -6.62
CA LEU A 76 -7.18 5.09 -5.59
C LEU A 76 -6.03 4.21 -5.09
N ASP A 77 -6.09 3.82 -3.81
CA ASP A 77 -5.14 2.89 -3.21
C ASP A 77 -5.40 1.45 -3.72
N PRO A 78 -4.37 0.74 -4.21
CA PRO A 78 -4.53 -0.61 -4.76
C PRO A 78 -4.88 -1.68 -3.71
N LYS A 79 -4.56 -1.47 -2.42
CA LYS A 79 -4.98 -2.36 -1.32
C LYS A 79 -6.43 -2.16 -0.98
N ASP A 80 -6.87 -0.90 -0.84
CA ASP A 80 -8.25 -0.58 -0.46
C ASP A 80 -9.26 -1.00 -1.53
N THR A 81 -8.85 -0.95 -2.80
CA THR A 81 -9.65 -1.41 -3.94
C THR A 81 -9.57 -2.92 -4.18
N GLY A 82 -8.67 -3.64 -3.49
CA GLY A 82 -8.43 -5.06 -3.75
C GLY A 82 -7.68 -5.35 -5.06
N CYS A 83 -7.27 -4.33 -5.82
CA CYS A 83 -6.45 -4.48 -7.03
C CYS A 83 -5.08 -5.12 -6.74
N ALA A 84 -4.57 -4.99 -5.51
CA ALA A 84 -3.32 -5.61 -5.11
C ALA A 84 -3.36 -7.16 -5.10
N GLN A 85 -4.54 -7.78 -5.04
CA GLN A 85 -4.69 -9.23 -4.86
C GLN A 85 -4.25 -10.05 -6.08
N ASP A 86 -4.45 -9.55 -7.30
CA ASP A 86 -4.03 -10.22 -8.54
C ASP A 86 -2.83 -9.54 -9.21
N ALA A 87 -2.21 -8.59 -8.51
CA ALA A 87 -1.18 -7.75 -9.06
C ALA A 87 0.11 -8.53 -9.37
N ARG A 88 0.70 -8.24 -10.53
CA ARG A 88 1.98 -8.78 -10.97
C ARG A 88 2.99 -7.65 -11.11
N THR A 89 4.26 -7.98 -10.96
CA THR A 89 5.36 -7.06 -11.20
C THR A 89 5.70 -7.08 -12.69
N LEU A 90 5.58 -5.94 -13.35
CA LEU A 90 5.92 -5.79 -14.77
C LEU A 90 7.41 -5.52 -14.99
N THR A 91 7.98 -4.71 -14.09
CA THR A 91 9.41 -4.36 -14.09
C THR A 91 9.81 -3.97 -12.67
N ILE A 92 11.09 -4.12 -12.39
CA ILE A 92 11.72 -3.90 -11.09
C ILE A 92 13.05 -3.19 -11.31
N LYS A 93 13.42 -2.33 -10.36
CA LYS A 93 14.76 -1.76 -10.28
C LYS A 93 15.25 -1.80 -8.85
N GLU A 94 16.49 -2.21 -8.70
CA GLU A 94 17.22 -2.17 -7.45
C GLU A 94 18.28 -1.08 -7.53
N PHE A 95 18.45 -0.33 -6.44
CA PHE A 95 19.50 0.66 -6.30
C PHE A 95 19.90 0.75 -4.82
N GLN A 96 21.15 0.37 -4.52
CA GLN A 96 21.62 0.21 -3.15
C GLN A 96 20.70 -0.76 -2.38
N SER A 97 20.05 -0.31 -1.31
CA SER A 97 19.10 -1.09 -0.50
C SER A 97 17.62 -0.83 -0.85
N ILE A 98 17.36 -0.14 -1.97
CA ILE A 98 16.01 0.24 -2.40
C ILE A 98 15.56 -0.65 -3.55
N GLU A 99 14.35 -1.18 -3.43
CA GLU A 99 13.62 -1.84 -4.51
C GLU A 99 12.45 -0.96 -4.95
N ILE A 100 12.21 -0.83 -6.26
CA ILE A 100 11.01 -0.23 -6.83
C ILE A 100 10.44 -1.18 -7.88
N GLU A 101 9.13 -1.40 -7.81
CA GLU A 101 8.39 -2.24 -8.73
C GLU A 101 7.27 -1.46 -9.39
N LEU A 102 7.10 -1.67 -10.70
CA LEU A 102 5.85 -1.35 -11.38
C LEU A 102 4.91 -2.55 -11.24
N ARG A 103 3.86 -2.39 -10.44
CA ARG A 103 2.82 -3.41 -10.20
C ARG A 103 1.64 -3.14 -11.12
N TYR A 104 1.00 -4.18 -11.62
CA TYR A 104 -0.20 -4.10 -12.48
C TYR A 104 -1.22 -5.18 -12.14
N SER A 105 -2.50 -4.78 -12.05
CA SER A 105 -3.64 -5.69 -11.91
C SER A 105 -4.34 -5.90 -13.25
N ILE A 106 -4.53 -7.15 -13.65
CA ILE A 106 -5.30 -7.47 -14.87
C ILE A 106 -6.78 -7.17 -14.65
N LYS A 107 -7.30 -7.43 -13.45
CA LYS A 107 -8.70 -7.16 -13.11
C LYS A 107 -9.01 -5.66 -13.15
N CYS A 108 -8.15 -4.83 -12.55
CA CYS A 108 -8.36 -3.39 -12.48
C CYS A 108 -7.84 -2.64 -13.69
N GLN A 109 -6.95 -3.24 -14.49
CA GLN A 109 -6.28 -2.60 -15.62
C GLN A 109 -5.58 -1.29 -15.25
N ALA A 110 -4.95 -1.30 -14.07
CA ALA A 110 -4.27 -0.15 -13.48
C ALA A 110 -2.92 -0.58 -12.90
N SER A 111 -1.99 0.36 -12.84
CA SER A 111 -0.62 0.14 -12.35
C SER A 111 -0.26 1.09 -11.22
N TRP A 112 0.72 0.73 -10.40
CA TRP A 112 1.24 1.57 -9.32
C TRP A 112 2.69 1.21 -8.98
N ALA A 113 3.36 2.10 -8.27
CA ALA A 113 4.67 1.86 -7.70
C ALA A 113 4.53 1.09 -6.37
N ARG A 114 5.35 0.06 -6.16
CA ARG A 114 5.61 -0.53 -4.84
C ARG A 114 7.10 -0.38 -4.52
N SER A 115 7.46 0.09 -3.33
CA SER A 115 8.87 0.33 -2.99
C SER A 115 9.22 0.07 -1.53
N THR A 116 10.49 -0.28 -1.28
CA THR A 116 11.14 -0.33 0.04
C THR A 116 12.16 0.80 0.21
N ALA A 117 11.75 2.04 -0.07
CA ALA A 117 12.62 3.22 0.03
C ALA A 117 12.64 3.84 1.45
N PRO A 118 13.68 4.62 1.81
CA PRO A 118 13.76 5.32 3.09
C PRO A 118 12.68 6.41 3.24
N ILE A 119 12.50 6.88 4.48
CA ILE A 119 11.68 8.05 4.79
C ILE A 119 12.15 9.26 3.97
N SER A 120 11.20 10.14 3.66
CA SER A 120 11.33 11.32 2.81
C SER A 120 11.54 11.01 1.32
N SER A 121 11.57 9.73 0.92
CA SER A 121 11.55 9.38 -0.50
C SER A 121 10.17 9.62 -1.10
N VAL A 122 10.13 10.01 -2.37
CA VAL A 122 8.89 10.12 -3.16
C VAL A 122 8.84 8.98 -4.16
N ILE A 123 7.74 8.25 -4.23
CA ILE A 123 7.48 7.22 -5.24
C ILE A 123 6.28 7.61 -6.10
N TYR A 124 6.29 7.23 -7.38
CA TYR A 124 5.21 7.49 -8.33
C TYR A 124 5.34 6.62 -9.57
N THR A 125 4.34 6.67 -10.45
CA THR A 125 4.45 6.15 -11.81
C THR A 125 4.41 7.27 -12.83
N GLU A 126 5.07 7.10 -13.96
CA GLU A 126 5.16 8.08 -15.03
C GLU A 126 4.88 7.43 -16.38
N ASP A 127 4.08 8.06 -17.24
CA ASP A 127 3.79 7.58 -18.59
C ASP A 127 4.79 8.07 -19.64
N THR A 128 4.56 7.68 -20.90
CA THR A 128 5.44 8.04 -22.02
C THR A 128 5.47 9.54 -22.34
N GLN A 129 4.52 10.31 -21.82
CA GLN A 129 4.41 11.76 -22.00
C GLN A 129 4.99 12.53 -20.80
N GLY A 130 5.50 11.82 -19.78
CA GLY A 130 6.00 12.42 -18.55
C GLY A 130 4.91 12.77 -17.54
N GLN A 131 3.66 12.38 -17.78
CA GLN A 131 2.59 12.58 -16.80
C GLN A 131 2.79 11.64 -15.63
N LYS A 132 2.76 12.21 -14.42
CA LYS A 132 2.96 11.49 -13.15
C LYS A 132 1.62 11.14 -12.52
N TYR A 133 1.57 9.97 -11.88
CA TYR A 133 0.41 9.46 -11.14
C TYR A 133 0.85 8.91 -9.79
N GLY A 134 -0.01 9.09 -8.78
CA GLY A 134 0.20 8.53 -7.45
C GLY A 134 1.46 9.04 -6.75
N LEU A 135 1.72 10.35 -6.75
CA LEU A 135 2.84 10.88 -5.96
C LEU A 135 2.64 10.55 -4.48
N TYR A 136 3.55 9.79 -3.91
CA TYR A 136 3.51 9.36 -2.52
C TYR A 136 4.83 9.60 -1.83
N THR A 137 4.81 10.40 -0.76
CA THR A 137 5.98 10.62 0.10
C THR A 137 5.95 9.63 1.26
N ILE A 138 7.03 8.87 1.43
CA ILE A 138 7.20 7.96 2.56
C ILE A 138 7.51 8.79 3.80
N THR A 139 6.59 8.86 4.76
CA THR A 139 6.76 9.67 5.99
C THR A 139 7.07 8.83 7.23
N ARG A 140 6.88 7.51 7.15
CA ARG A 140 7.07 6.56 8.24
C ARG A 140 7.48 5.19 7.69
N ASP A 141 7.98 4.34 8.59
CA ASP A 141 8.29 2.93 8.29
C ASP A 141 9.16 2.78 7.02
N GLY A 142 10.20 3.60 6.91
CA GLY A 142 11.15 3.51 5.80
C GLY A 142 11.72 2.11 5.65
N TYR A 143 12.02 1.73 4.41
CA TYR A 143 12.45 0.38 4.03
C TYR A 143 11.39 -0.73 4.22
N GLN A 144 10.19 -0.42 4.71
CA GLN A 144 9.02 -1.30 4.56
C GLN A 144 8.33 -1.08 3.21
N GLN A 145 7.38 -1.94 2.86
CA GLN A 145 6.66 -1.83 1.58
C GLN A 145 5.67 -0.66 1.58
N HIS A 146 5.91 0.31 0.70
CA HIS A 146 5.05 1.44 0.40
C HIS A 146 4.45 1.33 -1.00
N TYR A 147 3.28 1.92 -1.19
CA TYR A 147 2.49 1.84 -2.41
C TYR A 147 2.11 3.25 -2.83
N SER A 148 2.28 3.59 -4.10
CA SER A 148 1.59 4.75 -4.66
C SER A 148 0.11 4.45 -4.89
N SER A 149 -0.70 5.48 -5.05
CA SER A 149 -1.99 5.34 -5.71
C SER A 149 -1.83 4.86 -7.16
N MET A 150 -2.92 4.32 -7.71
CA MET A 150 -2.93 3.77 -9.06
C MET A 150 -2.91 4.84 -10.16
N GLY A 151 -2.23 4.52 -11.25
CA GLY A 151 -2.26 5.19 -12.54
C GLY A 151 -2.86 4.28 -13.65
N PRO A 152 -3.10 4.83 -14.84
CA PRO A 152 -3.84 4.13 -15.89
C PRO A 152 -3.00 3.08 -16.62
N GLY A 153 -3.60 1.94 -16.92
CA GLY A 153 -3.05 0.95 -17.85
C GLY A 153 -1.71 0.38 -17.39
N ARG A 154 -0.85 0.05 -18.36
CA ARG A 154 0.45 -0.62 -18.15
C ARG A 154 1.65 0.11 -18.75
N LYS A 155 1.43 1.17 -19.54
CA LYS A 155 2.49 1.87 -20.29
C LYS A 155 3.17 2.93 -19.43
N LEU A 156 3.69 2.49 -18.30
CA LEU A 156 4.29 3.34 -17.28
C LEU A 156 5.70 2.83 -16.95
N LYS A 157 6.45 3.65 -16.24
CA LYS A 157 7.59 3.26 -15.41
C LYS A 157 7.29 3.62 -13.95
N ALA A 158 7.85 2.88 -13.01
CA ALA A 158 7.81 3.25 -11.59
C ALA A 158 9.09 4.00 -11.24
N CYS A 159 8.97 5.11 -10.51
CA CYS A 159 10.07 5.97 -10.14
C CYS A 159 10.12 6.17 -8.63
N PHE A 160 11.34 6.32 -8.09
CA PHE A 160 11.56 6.79 -6.74
C PHE A 160 12.66 7.85 -6.70
N GLN A 161 12.50 8.79 -5.78
CA GLN A 161 13.41 9.89 -5.53
C GLN A 161 13.75 9.94 -4.05
N VAL A 162 15.00 9.62 -3.71
CA VAL A 162 15.56 9.83 -2.37
C VAL A 162 16.04 11.28 -2.28
N PRO A 163 15.92 11.97 -1.13
CA PRO A 163 16.49 13.30 -0.96
C PRO A 163 17.98 13.34 -1.36
N ASP A 164 18.37 14.40 -2.08
CA ASP A 164 19.74 14.66 -2.55
C ASP A 164 20.36 13.60 -3.49
N GLN A 165 19.58 12.65 -3.99
CA GLN A 165 20.03 11.67 -4.97
C GLN A 165 19.45 11.94 -6.36
N GLU A 166 19.94 11.22 -7.36
CA GLU A 166 19.34 11.25 -8.70
C GLU A 166 18.07 10.41 -8.74
N LEU A 167 17.07 10.89 -9.49
CA LEU A 167 15.85 10.14 -9.77
C LEU A 167 16.17 8.77 -10.36
N GLN A 168 15.58 7.72 -9.80
CA GLN A 168 15.71 6.37 -10.32
C GLN A 168 14.34 5.86 -10.77
N CYS A 169 14.27 5.33 -11.98
CA CYS A 169 13.07 4.68 -12.50
C CYS A 169 13.37 3.29 -13.05
N THR A 170 12.38 2.42 -13.03
CA THR A 170 12.35 1.19 -13.81
C THR A 170 12.36 1.49 -15.32
N GLU A 171 12.59 0.46 -16.13
CA GLU A 171 12.34 0.54 -17.57
C GLU A 171 10.88 0.90 -17.87
N LEU A 172 10.68 1.64 -18.97
CA LEU A 172 9.35 1.99 -19.45
C LEU A 172 8.72 0.80 -20.19
N ILE A 173 7.52 0.40 -19.79
CA ILE A 173 6.77 -0.63 -20.51
C ILE A 173 6.08 0.00 -21.72
N GLN A 174 6.25 -0.61 -22.91
CA GLN A 174 5.66 -0.16 -24.17
C GLN A 174 4.30 -0.82 -24.48
#